data_AF-A0A5Q4ZAR9-F1
#
_entry.id   AF-A0A5Q4ZAR9-F1
#
_cell.length_a   1.000
_cell.length_b   1.000
_cell.length_c   1.000
_cell.angle_alpha   90.00
_cell.angle_beta   90.00
_cell.angle_gamma   90.00
#
_symmetry.space_group_name_H-M   'P 1'
#
loop_
_entity.id
_entity.type
_entity.pdbx_description
1 polymer ?
#
loop_
_entity_poly.entity_id
_entity_poly.type
_entity_poly.pdbx_seq_one_letter_code
_entity_poly.pdbx_strand_id
1 'polypeptide(L)'
;MTTPVWLSFNQTDGAMADRIISSTTHDAHMSVEDHIADGWMASVCIVPKGAPKGNELIKLDAVFEREDLAWESVEALARAELNSLK
;
A
#
# COMPACT_ATOMS: atom_id res chain seq x y z
N MET A 1 -13.83 8.80 20.13
CA MET A 1 -14.25 9.23 18.78
C MET A 1 -13.26 8.61 17.80
N THR A 2 -13.62 7.49 17.18
CA THR A 2 -12.73 6.74 16.29
C THR A 2 -13.18 7.03 14.87
N THR A 3 -12.40 7.79 14.11
CA THR A 3 -12.68 8.05 12.70
C THR A 3 -12.61 6.73 11.92
N PRO A 4 -13.62 6.40 11.10
CA PRO A 4 -13.56 5.22 10.25
C PRO A 4 -12.52 5.48 9.15
N VAL A 5 -11.51 4.62 9.06
CA VAL A 5 -10.58 4.59 7.93
C VAL A 5 -11.38 4.13 6.71
N TRP A 6 -11.61 5.03 5.76
CA TRP A 6 -12.25 4.71 4.48
C TRP A 6 -11.20 4.06 3.57
N LEU A 7 -11.32 2.75 3.35
CA LEU A 7 -10.57 2.02 2.32
C LEU A 7 -11.33 2.19 0.99
N SER A 8 -10.82 3.04 0.09
CA SER A 8 -11.33 3.13 -1.28
C SER A 8 -10.60 2.12 -2.16
N PHE A 9 -11.35 1.21 -2.78
CA PHE A 9 -10.84 0.22 -3.73
C PHE A 9 -11.03 0.74 -5.16
N ASN A 10 -9.94 1.07 -5.86
CA ASN A 10 -9.97 1.31 -7.30
C ASN A 10 -9.45 0.05 -7.99
N GLN A 11 -10.34 -0.75 -8.58
CA GLN A 11 -9.96 -1.87 -9.44
C GLN A 11 -9.58 -1.33 -10.82
N THR A 12 -8.30 -1.37 -11.16
CA THR A 12 -7.81 -1.12 -12.52
C THR A 12 -7.62 -2.48 -13.20
N ASP A 13 -8.22 -2.66 -14.37
CA ASP A 13 -8.22 -3.89 -15.17
C ASP A 13 -6.78 -4.42 -15.42
N GLY A 14 -6.48 -5.63 -14.94
CA GLY A 14 -5.24 -6.38 -15.21
C GLY A 14 -4.08 -6.20 -14.23
N ALA A 15 -3.95 -7.12 -13.27
CA ALA A 15 -2.76 -7.46 -12.45
C ALA A 15 -2.15 -6.43 -11.47
N MET A 16 -2.65 -5.19 -11.39
CA MET A 16 -2.22 -4.24 -10.35
C MET A 16 -3.42 -3.74 -9.55
N ALA A 17 -3.58 -4.29 -8.35
CA ALA A 17 -4.57 -3.80 -7.41
C ALA A 17 -3.92 -2.70 -6.55
N ASP A 18 -4.44 -1.48 -6.64
CA ASP A 18 -4.06 -0.36 -5.78
C ASP A 18 -5.06 -0.23 -4.62
N ARG A 19 -4.57 -0.17 -3.38
CA ARG A 19 -5.35 0.15 -2.17
C ARG A 19 -4.75 1.35 -1.46
N ILE A 20 -5.58 2.15 -0.79
CA ILE A 20 -5.10 3.35 -0.09
C ILE A 20 -5.62 3.34 1.34
N ILE A 21 -4.73 3.58 2.29
CA ILE A 21 -5.06 3.87 3.69
C ILE A 21 -4.73 5.33 3.97
N SER A 22 -5.75 6.11 4.30
CA SER A 22 -5.59 7.52 4.64
C SER A 22 -5.52 7.72 6.16
N SER A 23 -4.53 8.51 6.59
CA SER A 23 -4.41 9.07 7.95
C SER A 23 -4.83 10.55 7.96
N THR A 24 -4.67 11.24 9.08
CA THR A 24 -4.92 12.68 9.21
C THR A 24 -3.93 13.53 8.43
N THR A 25 -2.67 13.09 8.33
CA THR A 25 -1.56 13.85 7.75
C THR A 25 -0.98 13.24 6.49
N HIS A 26 -1.12 11.92 6.29
CA HIS A 26 -0.51 11.17 5.19
C HIS A 26 -1.51 10.18 4.58
N ASP A 27 -1.31 9.84 3.32
CA ASP A 27 -1.97 8.76 2.60
C ASP A 27 -0.94 7.69 2.24
N ALA A 28 -1.24 6.44 2.58
CA ALA A 28 -0.43 5.28 2.21
C ALA A 28 -1.09 4.56 1.02
N HIS A 29 -0.47 4.68 -0.15
CA HIS A 29 -0.85 3.95 -1.35
C HIS A 29 -0.11 2.63 -1.39
N MET A 30 -0.84 1.54 -1.51
CA MET A 30 -0.29 0.19 -1.56
C MET A 30 -0.65 -0.41 -2.91
N SER A 31 0.29 -1.11 -3.51
CA SER A 31 0.10 -1.83 -4.76
C SER A 31 0.69 -3.23 -4.62
N VAL A 32 -0.06 -4.24 -5.03
CA VAL A 32 0.45 -5.59 -5.18
C VAL A 32 0.45 -5.91 -6.67
N GLU A 33 1.60 -6.34 -7.18
CA GLU A 33 1.78 -6.74 -8.57
C GLU A 33 2.31 -8.18 -8.65
N ASP A 34 1.85 -8.93 -9.65
CA ASP A 34 2.38 -10.25 -9.96
C ASP A 34 3.76 -10.10 -10.64
N HIS A 35 4.81 -10.50 -9.93
CA HIS A 35 6.15 -10.59 -10.48
C HIS A 35 6.31 -11.96 -11.14
N ILE A 36 6.04 -11.99 -12.45
CA ILE A 36 5.98 -13.16 -13.36
C ILE A 36 7.16 -14.16 -13.20
N ALA A 37 8.28 -13.75 -12.60
CA ALA A 37 9.45 -14.60 -12.37
C ALA A 37 9.53 -15.25 -10.97
N ASP A 38 8.93 -14.67 -9.92
CA ASP A 38 9.27 -15.04 -8.53
C ASP A 38 8.09 -15.05 -7.53
N GLY A 39 6.90 -14.54 -7.90
CA GLY A 39 5.73 -14.47 -7.02
C GLY A 39 5.10 -13.08 -7.00
N TRP A 40 4.46 -12.71 -5.89
CA TRP A 40 3.77 -11.43 -5.73
C TRP A 40 4.69 -10.41 -5.06
N MET A 41 4.83 -9.23 -5.66
CA MET A 41 5.58 -8.13 -5.09
C MET A 41 4.62 -7.09 -4.52
N ALA A 42 4.87 -6.66 -3.29
CA ALA A 42 4.06 -5.66 -2.61
C ALA A 42 4.86 -4.36 -2.47
N SER A 43 4.22 -3.22 -2.73
CA SER A 43 4.84 -1.90 -2.63
C SER A 43 3.93 -0.94 -1.89
N VAL A 44 4.51 -0.08 -1.06
CA VAL A 44 3.79 1.00 -0.36
C VAL A 44 4.45 2.34 -0.64
N CYS A 45 3.67 3.37 -0.87
CA CYS A 45 4.11 4.75 -1.04
C CYS A 45 3.33 5.61 -0.05
N ILE A 46 4.04 6.26 0.86
CA ILE A 46 3.44 7.10 1.88
C ILE A 46 3.72 8.54 1.52
N VAL A 47 2.65 9.29 1.30
CA VAL A 47 2.75 10.67 0.88
C VAL A 47 1.96 11.57 1.83
N PRO A 48 2.47 12.77 2.15
CA PRO A 48 1.70 13.75 2.88
C PRO A 48 0.41 14.07 2.13
N LYS A 49 -0.67 14.31 2.87
CA LYS A 49 -1.95 14.73 2.28
C LYS A 49 -1.76 16.01 1.47
N GLY A 50 -2.19 15.98 0.21
CA GLY A 50 -2.06 17.09 -0.72
C GLY A 50 -0.71 17.15 -1.45
N ALA A 51 0.23 16.25 -1.15
CA ALA A 51 1.41 16.05 -1.98
C ALA A 51 1.07 15.13 -3.16
N PRO A 52 1.61 15.38 -4.37
CA PRO A 52 1.51 14.42 -5.45
C PRO A 52 2.18 13.11 -5.05
N LYS A 53 1.67 11.97 -5.55
CA LYS A 53 2.30 10.64 -5.37
C LYS A 53 3.74 10.74 -5.89
N GLY A 54 4.70 10.93 -4.99
CA GLY A 54 6.10 11.06 -5.34
C GLY A 54 6.61 9.72 -5.87
N ASN A 55 7.72 9.73 -6.63
CA ASN A 55 8.35 8.50 -7.11
C ASN A 55 8.95 7.63 -5.98
N GLU A 56 8.87 8.04 -4.71
CA GLU A 56 9.26 7.23 -3.56
C GLU A 56 8.19 6.19 -3.22
N LEU A 57 8.20 5.12 -4.02
CA LEU A 57 7.59 3.86 -3.63
C LEU A 57 8.59 3.10 -2.75
N ILE A 58 8.23 2.92 -1.48
CA ILE A 58 8.89 1.95 -0.60
C ILE A 58 8.42 0.57 -1.04
N LYS A 59 9.19 -0.05 -1.95
CA LYS A 59 8.96 -1.43 -2.33
C LYS A 59 9.30 -2.33 -1.14
N LEU A 60 8.42 -3.26 -0.78
CA LEU A 60 8.86 -4.36 0.05
C LEU A 60 9.75 -5.22 -0.83
N ASP A 61 11.03 -5.32 -0.47
CA ASP A 61 11.99 -6.25 -1.09
C ASP A 61 11.71 -7.71 -0.64
N ALA A 62 10.43 -8.05 -0.59
CA ALA A 62 9.91 -9.34 -0.18
C ALA A 62 8.95 -9.81 -1.26
N VAL A 63 9.26 -10.96 -1.82
CA VAL A 63 8.41 -11.65 -2.78
C VAL A 63 7.57 -12.67 -2.01
N PHE A 64 6.27 -12.66 -2.27
CA PHE A 64 5.30 -13.51 -1.59
C PHE A 64 4.80 -14.60 -2.54
N GLU A 65 4.63 -15.82 -2.05
CA GLU A 65 4.07 -16.92 -2.86
C GLU A 65 2.58 -16.73 -3.15
N ARG A 66 1.90 -15.82 -2.43
CA ARG A 66 0.45 -15.57 -2.52
C ARG A 66 0.12 -14.09 -2.47
N GLU A 67 -0.84 -13.67 -3.30
CA GLU A 67 -1.36 -12.30 -3.31
C GLU A 67 -1.89 -11.87 -1.93
N ASP A 68 -2.60 -12.75 -1.23
CA ASP A 68 -3.15 -12.46 0.09
C ASP A 68 -2.06 -12.07 1.11
N LEU A 69 -0.92 -12.77 1.08
CA LEU A 69 0.21 -12.53 1.99
C LEU A 69 0.93 -11.22 1.65
N ALA A 70 1.06 -10.91 0.35
CA ALA A 70 1.56 -9.63 -0.11
C ALA A 70 0.69 -8.48 0.40
N TRP A 71 -0.64 -8.65 0.32
CA TRP A 71 -1.61 -7.69 0.83
C TRP A 71 -1.55 -7.50 2.35
N GLU A 72 -1.55 -8.57 3.13
CA GLU A 72 -1.47 -8.47 4.59
C GLU A 72 -0.17 -7.81 5.04
N SER A 73 0.94 -8.12 4.37
CA SER A 73 2.25 -7.57 4.71
C SER A 73 2.38 -6.09 4.38
N VAL A 74 1.93 -5.67 3.18
CA VAL A 74 1.97 -4.26 2.80
C VAL A 74 1.00 -3.41 3.62
N GLU A 75 -0.14 -3.96 4.00
CA GLU A 75 -1.10 -3.29 4.88
C GLU A 75 -0.55 -3.11 6.30
N ALA A 76 0.10 -4.15 6.85
CA ALA A 76 0.77 -4.05 8.15
C ALA A 76 1.87 -2.99 8.13
N LEU A 77 2.70 -2.96 7.09
CA LEU A 77 3.75 -1.96 6.92
C LEU A 77 3.17 -0.56 6.78
N ALA A 78 2.19 -0.36 5.90
CA ALA A 78 1.53 0.93 5.71
C ALA A 78 0.96 1.47 7.02
N ARG A 79 0.29 0.63 7.82
CA ARG A 79 -0.24 1.03 9.13
C ARG A 79 0.86 1.36 10.14
N ALA A 80 1.93 0.58 10.17
CA ALA A 80 3.06 0.82 11.07
C ALA A 80 3.74 2.16 10.77
N GLU A 81 4.04 2.41 9.49
CA GLU A 81 4.63 3.67 9.05
C GLU A 81 3.70 4.87 9.28
N LEU A 82 2.42 4.76 8.93
CA LEU A 82 1.43 5.82 9.22
C LEU A 82 1.30 6.12 10.72
N ASN A 83 1.51 5.12 11.58
CA ASN A 83 1.51 5.30 13.03
C ASN A 83 2.83 5.90 13.55
N SER A 84 3.95 5.66 12.87
CA SER A 84 5.24 6.31 13.16
C SER A 84 5.25 7.79 12.73
N LEU A 85 4.48 8.13 11.70
CA LEU A 85 4.36 9.49 11.13
C LEU A 85 3.26 10.34 11.80
N LYS A 86 2.77 9.91 12.97
CA LYS A 86 1.65 10.52 13.69
C LYS A 86 2.06 11.69 14.57
#